data_AF-A0A3M1GNZ2-F1
#
_entry.id   AF-A0A3M1GNZ2-F1
#
_cell.length_a   1.000
_cell.length_b   1.000
_cell.length_c   1.000
_cell.angle_alpha   90.00
_cell.angle_beta   90.00
_cell.angle_gamma   90.00
#
_symmetry.space_group_name_H-M   'P 1'
#
loop_
_entity.id
_entity.type
_entity.pdbx_description
1 polymer ?
#
loop_
_entity_poly.entity_id
_entity_poly.type
_entity_poly.pdbx_seq_one_letter_code
_entity_poly.pdbx_strand_id
1 'polypeptide(L)'
;AGGSLVLCGAGTSGRLAVAEAAECPPTFRSRPEQVRALIAGGRPALGRAIEGAEDDEAAGRSAVQEDGVGAGDVFVGISASGSAPFVRAALAEAARRGAHTALLTCNPLAARHEPPLAHETIVLEVGPELLAGSSRLKAGTATKIALNALSTAAFSRLGKVYGALMVDVHATNRKLRARARRLVCRLAQVQPARAEALLRAVDWRVKDAVVMARLGVGPAEAARRLAAAGGRLREVIG
;
A
#
# COMPACT_ATOMS: atom_id res chain seq x y z
N ALA A 1 9.47 -8.10 -11.00
CA ALA A 1 8.22 -7.80 -11.74
C ALA A 1 7.77 -6.37 -11.41
N GLY A 2 7.20 -5.65 -12.37
CA GLY A 2 6.74 -4.26 -12.24
C GLY A 2 5.22 -4.12 -12.04
N GLY A 3 4.54 -5.16 -11.57
CA GLY A 3 3.09 -5.15 -11.34
C GLY A 3 2.67 -4.40 -10.09
N SER A 4 1.39 -4.51 -9.76
CA SER A 4 0.67 -3.67 -8.79
C SER A 4 0.15 -4.51 -7.61
N LEU A 5 -0.08 -3.86 -6.48
CA LEU A 5 -0.87 -4.41 -5.39
C LEU A 5 -2.32 -3.94 -5.55
N VAL A 6 -3.28 -4.86 -5.57
CA VAL A 6 -4.70 -4.54 -5.69
C VAL A 6 -5.43 -5.08 -4.47
N LEU A 7 -6.05 -4.19 -3.68
CA LEU A 7 -6.74 -4.53 -2.44
C LEU A 7 -8.26 -4.50 -2.69
N CYS A 8 -8.99 -5.55 -2.34
CA CYS A 8 -10.41 -5.68 -2.67
C CYS A 8 -11.25 -6.06 -1.45
N GLY A 9 -12.37 -5.38 -1.21
CA GLY A 9 -13.26 -5.72 -0.10
C GLY A 9 -14.65 -5.08 -0.19
N ALA A 10 -15.53 -5.47 0.72
CA ALA A 10 -16.85 -4.84 0.90
C ALA A 10 -16.89 -4.06 2.23
N GLY A 11 -17.83 -3.11 2.35
CA GLY A 11 -18.09 -2.37 3.59
C GLY A 11 -16.81 -1.81 4.24
N THR A 12 -16.59 -2.12 5.52
CA THR A 12 -15.40 -1.68 6.26
C THR A 12 -14.10 -2.16 5.62
N SER A 13 -14.03 -3.43 5.21
CA SER A 13 -12.83 -4.00 4.58
C SER A 13 -12.43 -3.25 3.31
N GLY A 14 -13.40 -2.95 2.44
CA GLY A 14 -13.16 -2.15 1.24
C GLY A 14 -12.74 -0.71 1.53
N ARG A 15 -13.32 -0.07 2.56
CA ARG A 15 -12.90 1.29 2.97
C ARG A 15 -11.47 1.32 3.51
N LEU A 16 -11.07 0.30 4.27
CA LEU A 16 -9.70 0.18 4.76
C LEU A 16 -8.69 -0.05 3.63
N ALA A 17 -9.05 -0.84 2.61
CA ALA A 17 -8.26 -0.99 1.39
C ALA A 17 -8.05 0.36 0.67
N VAL A 18 -9.13 1.13 0.51
CA VAL A 18 -9.08 2.45 -0.13
C VAL A 18 -8.21 3.43 0.68
N ALA A 19 -8.35 3.43 2.01
CA ALA A 19 -7.51 4.24 2.88
C ALA A 19 -6.02 3.90 2.73
N GLU A 20 -5.67 2.61 2.68
CA GLU A 20 -4.28 2.17 2.48
C GLU A 20 -3.71 2.63 1.13
N ALA A 21 -4.45 2.40 0.05
CA ALA A 21 -4.04 2.80 -1.29
C ALA A 21 -3.82 4.32 -1.40
N ALA A 22 -4.71 5.11 -0.78
CA ALA A 22 -4.61 6.57 -0.77
C ALA A 22 -3.40 7.11 0.03
N GLU A 23 -2.93 6.38 1.04
CA GLU A 23 -1.80 6.79 1.88
C GLU A 23 -0.44 6.47 1.24
N CYS A 24 -0.39 5.59 0.24
CA CYS A 24 0.86 5.18 -0.40
C CYS A 24 1.57 6.31 -1.18
N PRO A 25 0.90 7.07 -2.08
CA PRO A 25 1.55 8.16 -2.81
C PRO A 25 2.18 9.25 -1.94
N PRO A 26 1.51 9.83 -0.92
CA PRO A 26 2.15 10.86 -0.09
C PRO A 26 3.28 10.30 0.81
N THR A 27 3.21 9.02 1.18
CA THR A 27 4.16 8.38 2.11
C THR A 27 5.43 7.90 1.40
N PHE A 28 5.27 7.18 0.29
CA PHE A 28 6.36 6.50 -0.42
C PHE A 28 6.68 7.12 -1.79
N ARG A 29 6.02 8.24 -2.13
CA ARG A 29 6.11 8.88 -3.45
C ARG A 29 5.92 7.85 -4.56
N SER A 30 4.98 6.93 -4.32
CA SER A 30 4.56 5.90 -5.26
C SER A 30 3.61 6.50 -6.29
N ARG A 31 3.52 5.86 -7.46
CA ARG A 31 2.43 6.18 -8.39
C ARG A 31 1.13 5.61 -7.84
N PRO A 32 -0.03 6.28 -8.05
CA PRO A 32 -1.33 5.76 -7.62
C PRO A 32 -1.61 4.34 -8.14
N GLU A 33 -1.12 4.00 -9.33
CA GLU A 33 -1.38 2.69 -9.93
C GLU A 33 -0.62 1.54 -9.26
N GLN A 34 0.40 1.82 -8.44
CA GLN A 34 1.18 0.78 -7.75
C GLN A 34 0.39 0.10 -6.62
N VAL A 35 -0.55 0.83 -6.00
CA VAL A 35 -1.45 0.28 -4.98
C VAL A 35 -2.86 0.78 -5.27
N ARG A 36 -3.73 -0.12 -5.73
CA ARG A 36 -5.12 0.19 -6.09
C ARG A 36 -6.08 -0.48 -5.12
N ALA A 37 -7.30 0.04 -5.04
CA ALA A 37 -8.32 -0.53 -4.18
C ALA A 37 -9.67 -0.64 -4.91
N LEU A 38 -10.31 -1.80 -4.77
CA LEU A 38 -11.64 -2.11 -5.27
C LEU A 38 -12.59 -2.27 -4.08
N ILE A 39 -13.76 -1.65 -4.18
CA ILE A 39 -14.79 -1.72 -3.14
C ILE A 39 -16.13 -2.12 -3.75
N ALA A 40 -16.80 -3.09 -3.13
CA ALA A 40 -18.16 -3.46 -3.48
C ALA A 40 -19.10 -2.24 -3.43
N GLY A 41 -19.89 -2.02 -4.49
CA GLY A 41 -20.76 -0.84 -4.63
C GLY A 41 -20.02 0.44 -5.08
N GLY A 42 -18.72 0.35 -5.40
CA GLY A 42 -17.95 1.43 -6.01
C GLY A 42 -17.79 2.68 -5.14
N ARG A 43 -17.52 3.84 -5.79
CA ARG A 43 -17.29 5.12 -5.09
C ARG A 43 -18.39 5.50 -4.08
N PRO A 44 -19.70 5.30 -4.34
CA PRO A 44 -20.74 5.59 -3.36
C PRO A 44 -20.56 4.86 -2.02
N ALA A 45 -19.99 3.64 -2.03
CA ALA A 45 -19.78 2.83 -0.82
C ALA A 45 -18.76 3.43 0.17
N LEU A 46 -17.99 4.44 -0.26
CA LEU A 46 -17.06 5.17 0.61
C LEU A 46 -17.80 6.04 1.64
N GLY A 47 -18.89 6.69 1.23
CA GLY A 47 -19.66 7.61 2.07
C GLY A 47 -20.87 6.98 2.77
N ARG A 48 -21.38 5.86 2.25
CA ARG A 48 -22.55 5.16 2.80
C ARG A 48 -22.47 3.65 2.60
N ALA A 49 -23.25 2.88 3.34
CA ALA A 49 -23.43 1.46 3.03
C ALA A 49 -24.31 1.30 1.78
N ILE A 50 -24.02 0.30 0.95
CA ILE A 50 -24.82 -0.07 -0.21
C ILE A 50 -25.35 -1.48 0.07
N GLU A 51 -26.66 -1.60 0.18
CA GLU A 51 -27.34 -2.87 0.46
C GLU A 51 -27.12 -3.87 -0.68
N GLY A 52 -26.85 -5.13 -0.34
CA GLY A 52 -26.63 -6.22 -1.31
C GLY A 52 -25.31 -6.16 -2.09
N ALA A 53 -24.51 -5.09 -1.97
CA ALA A 53 -23.27 -4.96 -2.74
C ALA A 53 -22.23 -6.05 -2.42
N GLU A 54 -22.19 -6.52 -1.17
CA GLU A 54 -21.29 -7.61 -0.76
C GLU A 54 -21.68 -8.97 -1.37
N ASP A 55 -22.96 -9.14 -1.72
CA ASP A 55 -23.53 -10.38 -2.25
C ASP A 55 -23.48 -10.45 -3.80
N ASP A 56 -23.09 -9.36 -4.46
CA ASP A 56 -23.03 -9.28 -5.93
C ASP A 56 -21.72 -9.87 -6.48
N GLU A 57 -21.74 -11.16 -6.82
CA GLU A 57 -20.60 -11.82 -7.45
C GLU A 57 -20.24 -11.28 -8.83
N ALA A 58 -21.25 -10.87 -9.62
CA ALA A 58 -21.03 -10.38 -10.98
C ALA A 58 -20.25 -9.07 -10.93
N ALA A 59 -20.63 -8.17 -10.02
CA ALA A 59 -19.87 -6.95 -9.75
C ALA A 59 -18.44 -7.23 -9.29
N GLY A 60 -18.22 -8.28 -8.49
CA GLY A 60 -16.88 -8.70 -8.07
C GLY A 60 -15.98 -9.06 -9.26
N ARG A 61 -16.50 -9.86 -10.20
CA ARG A 61 -15.79 -10.23 -11.44
C ARG A 61 -15.56 -9.00 -12.32
N SER A 62 -16.59 -8.19 -12.55
CA SER A 62 -16.49 -7.00 -13.40
C SER A 62 -15.48 -5.99 -12.86
N ALA A 63 -15.44 -5.76 -11.54
CA ALA A 63 -14.48 -4.83 -10.93
C ALA A 63 -13.02 -5.24 -11.20
N VAL A 64 -12.72 -6.54 -11.17
CA VAL A 64 -11.38 -7.07 -11.49
C VAL A 64 -11.07 -6.88 -12.98
N GLN A 65 -12.04 -7.16 -13.85
CA GLN A 65 -11.91 -6.99 -15.31
C GLN A 65 -11.65 -5.54 -15.69
N GLU A 66 -12.47 -4.62 -15.20
CA GLU A 66 -12.40 -3.18 -15.46
C GLU A 66 -11.11 -2.54 -14.93
N ASP A 67 -10.61 -2.96 -13.76
CA ASP A 67 -9.33 -2.48 -13.22
C ASP A 67 -8.12 -3.00 -14.02
N GLY A 68 -8.30 -4.06 -14.80
CA GLY A 68 -7.23 -4.63 -15.62
C GLY A 68 -6.28 -5.56 -14.86
N VAL A 69 -6.64 -6.04 -13.66
CA VAL A 69 -5.85 -6.98 -12.84
C VAL A 69 -5.38 -8.21 -13.64
N GLY A 70 -4.08 -8.51 -13.65
CA GLY A 70 -3.60 -9.69 -14.37
C GLY A 70 -2.24 -10.19 -13.93
N ALA A 71 -1.58 -10.91 -14.85
CA ALA A 71 -0.27 -11.48 -14.62
C ALA A 71 0.75 -10.43 -14.13
N GLY A 72 1.41 -10.74 -13.01
CA GLY A 72 2.39 -9.87 -12.37
C GLY A 72 1.81 -8.96 -11.29
N ASP A 73 0.48 -8.84 -11.18
CA ASP A 73 -0.17 -8.18 -10.04
C ASP A 73 -0.31 -9.15 -8.85
N VAL A 74 -0.38 -8.56 -7.66
CA VAL A 74 -0.78 -9.23 -6.42
C VAL A 74 -2.17 -8.72 -6.03
N PHE A 75 -3.15 -9.61 -5.96
CA PHE A 75 -4.52 -9.29 -5.62
C PHE A 75 -4.87 -9.81 -4.21
N VAL A 76 -5.26 -8.91 -3.31
CA VAL A 76 -5.61 -9.25 -1.92
C VAL A 76 -7.11 -9.04 -1.71
N GLY A 77 -7.85 -10.14 -1.59
CA GLY A 77 -9.24 -10.12 -1.14
C GLY A 77 -9.32 -9.99 0.38
N ILE A 78 -10.18 -9.10 0.87
CA ILE A 78 -10.30 -8.77 2.30
C ILE A 78 -11.74 -8.99 2.72
N SER A 79 -11.94 -9.97 3.60
CA SER A 79 -13.25 -10.29 4.17
C SER A 79 -13.08 -10.85 5.58
N ALA A 80 -13.62 -10.15 6.58
CA ALA A 80 -13.55 -10.61 7.97
C ALA A 80 -14.13 -12.01 8.15
N SER A 81 -15.26 -12.31 7.48
CA SER A 81 -15.89 -13.63 7.48
C SER A 81 -15.19 -14.64 6.57
N GLY A 82 -14.50 -14.16 5.52
CA GLY A 82 -13.96 -14.98 4.45
C GLY A 82 -15.04 -15.53 3.50
N SER A 83 -16.30 -15.12 3.63
CA SER A 83 -17.45 -15.67 2.89
C SER A 83 -18.10 -14.69 1.90
N ALA A 84 -17.70 -13.43 1.90
CA ALA A 84 -18.28 -12.37 1.06
C ALA A 84 -18.29 -12.75 -0.44
N PRO A 85 -19.47 -12.94 -1.08
CA PRO A 85 -19.56 -13.39 -2.48
C PRO A 85 -18.81 -12.48 -3.47
N PHE A 86 -18.96 -11.16 -3.34
CA PHE A 86 -18.21 -10.18 -4.16
C PHE A 86 -16.69 -10.43 -4.10
N VAL A 87 -16.13 -10.62 -2.90
CA VAL A 87 -14.69 -10.81 -2.71
C VAL A 87 -14.22 -12.16 -3.24
N ARG A 88 -15.00 -13.23 -3.03
CA ARG A 88 -14.69 -14.57 -3.54
C ARG A 88 -14.70 -14.60 -5.06
N ALA A 89 -15.71 -14.00 -5.68
CA ALA A 89 -15.81 -13.91 -7.13
C ALA A 89 -14.66 -13.07 -7.73
N ALA A 90 -14.26 -11.99 -7.06
CA ALA A 90 -13.12 -11.19 -7.45
C ALA A 90 -11.78 -11.95 -7.32
N LEU A 91 -11.58 -12.71 -6.24
CA LEU A 91 -10.40 -13.57 -6.05
C LEU A 91 -10.28 -14.62 -7.16
N ALA A 92 -11.38 -15.30 -7.48
CA ALA A 92 -11.42 -16.31 -8.53
C ALA A 92 -11.09 -15.70 -9.90
N GLU A 93 -11.66 -14.53 -10.22
CA GLU A 93 -11.38 -13.84 -11.48
C GLU A 93 -9.93 -13.36 -11.57
N ALA A 94 -9.36 -12.81 -10.48
CA ALA A 94 -7.97 -12.38 -10.45
C ALA A 94 -7.01 -13.57 -10.68
N ALA A 95 -7.27 -14.71 -10.03
CA ALA A 95 -6.51 -15.94 -10.23
C ALA A 95 -6.61 -16.45 -11.68
N ARG A 96 -7.82 -16.46 -12.25
CA ARG A 96 -8.06 -16.86 -13.66
C ARG A 96 -7.27 -15.98 -14.64
N ARG A 97 -7.07 -14.70 -14.32
CA ARG A 97 -6.29 -13.74 -15.12
C ARG A 97 -4.78 -13.78 -14.84
N GLY A 98 -4.32 -14.70 -13.98
CA GLY A 98 -2.91 -14.95 -13.71
C GLY A 98 -2.31 -14.06 -12.62
N ALA A 99 -3.10 -13.30 -11.87
CA ALA A 99 -2.61 -12.57 -10.71
C ALA A 99 -2.29 -13.53 -9.56
N HIS A 100 -1.28 -13.21 -8.76
CA HIS A 100 -1.03 -13.91 -7.52
C HIS A 100 -2.04 -13.43 -6.47
N THR A 101 -2.81 -14.35 -5.88
CA THR A 101 -3.95 -13.99 -5.02
C THR A 101 -3.71 -14.33 -3.56
N ALA A 102 -4.15 -13.46 -2.66
CA ALA A 102 -4.16 -13.69 -1.23
C ALA A 102 -5.53 -13.34 -0.62
N LEU A 103 -5.96 -14.10 0.39
CA LEU A 103 -7.13 -13.78 1.21
C LEU A 103 -6.68 -13.29 2.59
N LEU A 104 -7.10 -12.09 3.00
CA LEU A 104 -6.98 -11.58 4.36
C LEU A 104 -8.33 -11.72 5.07
N THR A 105 -8.37 -12.50 6.15
CA THR A 105 -9.60 -12.84 6.86
C THR A 105 -9.41 -12.93 8.37
N CYS A 106 -10.49 -12.86 9.13
CA CYS A 106 -10.50 -13.09 10.57
C CYS A 106 -11.13 -14.44 10.94
N ASN A 107 -11.54 -15.23 9.94
CA ASN A 107 -12.16 -16.53 10.14
C ASN A 107 -11.18 -17.66 9.84
N PRO A 108 -10.71 -18.42 10.85
CA PRO A 108 -9.78 -19.52 10.65
C PRO A 108 -10.35 -20.67 9.80
N LEU A 109 -11.67 -20.78 9.69
CA LEU A 109 -12.30 -21.78 8.82
C LEU A 109 -12.09 -21.48 7.33
N ALA A 110 -11.89 -20.21 6.95
CA ALA A 110 -11.64 -19.85 5.57
C ALA A 110 -10.28 -20.38 5.06
N ALA A 111 -9.29 -20.57 5.95
CA ALA A 111 -8.01 -21.19 5.60
C ALA A 111 -8.10 -22.72 5.40
N ARG A 112 -9.21 -23.35 5.82
CA ARG A 112 -9.46 -24.79 5.68
C ARG A 112 -10.33 -25.12 4.47
N HIS A 113 -10.64 -24.13 3.62
CA HIS A 113 -11.49 -24.31 2.46
C HIS A 113 -10.78 -25.20 1.42
N GLU A 114 -11.48 -26.21 0.91
CA GLU A 114 -11.00 -27.07 -0.16
C GLU A 114 -11.93 -26.98 -1.38
N PRO A 115 -11.44 -26.56 -2.56
CA PRO A 115 -10.08 -26.07 -2.82
C PRO A 115 -9.81 -24.70 -2.14
N PRO A 116 -8.54 -24.30 -1.94
CA PRO A 116 -8.20 -23.00 -1.38
C PRO A 116 -8.81 -21.83 -2.15
N LEU A 117 -9.22 -20.78 -1.43
CA LEU A 117 -9.86 -19.58 -2.02
C LEU A 117 -8.86 -18.63 -2.71
N ALA A 118 -7.58 -18.76 -2.39
CA ALA A 118 -6.49 -17.94 -2.89
C ALA A 118 -5.17 -18.74 -2.81
N HIS A 119 -4.12 -18.26 -3.46
CA HIS A 119 -2.78 -18.87 -3.36
C HIS A 119 -2.25 -18.78 -1.93
N GLU A 120 -2.50 -17.66 -1.25
CA GLU A 120 -2.11 -17.42 0.14
C GLU A 120 -3.33 -17.06 1.00
N THR A 121 -3.37 -17.49 2.26
CA THR A 121 -4.41 -17.07 3.21
C THR A 121 -3.78 -16.56 4.50
N ILE A 122 -4.10 -15.31 4.85
CA ILE A 122 -3.67 -14.64 6.07
C ILE A 122 -4.87 -14.59 7.03
N VAL A 123 -4.76 -15.32 8.14
CA VAL A 123 -5.79 -15.36 9.18
C VAL A 123 -5.38 -14.47 10.35
N LEU A 124 -6.20 -13.46 10.62
CA LEU A 124 -6.11 -12.56 11.77
C LEU A 124 -7.08 -13.02 12.85
N GLU A 125 -6.65 -13.94 13.71
CA GLU A 125 -7.49 -14.51 14.77
C GLU A 125 -7.73 -13.51 15.92
N VAL A 126 -8.76 -12.67 15.75
CA VAL A 126 -9.12 -11.63 16.74
C VAL A 126 -10.14 -12.08 17.79
N GLY A 127 -10.71 -13.29 17.62
CA GLY A 127 -11.78 -13.83 18.46
C GLY A 127 -13.14 -13.10 18.30
N PRO A 128 -14.14 -13.45 19.13
CA PRO A 128 -15.49 -12.87 19.05
C PRO A 128 -15.50 -11.36 19.26
N GLU A 129 -16.31 -10.63 18.51
CA GLU A 129 -16.43 -9.17 18.64
C GLU A 129 -17.18 -8.75 19.90
N LEU A 130 -16.88 -7.56 20.43
CA LEU A 130 -17.57 -6.99 21.59
C LEU A 130 -19.09 -6.85 21.35
N LEU A 131 -19.45 -6.37 20.16
CA LEU A 131 -20.81 -6.43 19.64
C LEU A 131 -20.85 -7.57 18.62
N ALA A 132 -21.61 -8.62 18.90
CA ALA A 132 -21.71 -9.79 18.03
C ALA A 132 -22.02 -9.39 16.57
N GLY A 133 -21.22 -9.89 15.63
CA GLY A 133 -21.33 -9.57 14.20
C GLY A 133 -20.71 -8.22 13.77
N SER A 134 -20.34 -7.34 14.69
CA SER A 134 -19.79 -6.02 14.36
C SER A 134 -18.28 -6.08 14.05
N SER A 135 -17.92 -6.72 12.94
CA SER A 135 -16.53 -6.90 12.48
C SER A 135 -15.79 -5.60 12.15
N ARG A 136 -16.46 -4.45 12.14
CA ARG A 136 -15.80 -3.14 12.04
C ARG A 136 -14.90 -2.80 13.23
N LEU A 137 -14.97 -3.57 14.32
CA LEU A 137 -14.25 -3.35 15.57
C LEU A 137 -12.87 -4.02 15.53
N LYS A 138 -12.68 -5.19 16.17
CA LYS A 138 -11.36 -5.82 16.27
C LYS A 138 -10.88 -6.30 14.90
N ALA A 139 -11.74 -6.96 14.12
CA ALA A 139 -11.38 -7.43 12.78
C ALA A 139 -10.98 -6.27 11.84
N GLY A 140 -11.73 -5.17 11.84
CA GLY A 140 -11.38 -3.95 11.12
C GLY A 140 -10.04 -3.36 11.57
N THR A 141 -9.79 -3.30 12.88
CA THR A 141 -8.53 -2.77 13.44
C THR A 141 -7.34 -3.65 13.02
N ALA A 142 -7.44 -4.97 13.20
CA ALA A 142 -6.40 -5.91 12.80
C ALA A 142 -6.16 -5.86 11.28
N THR A 143 -7.22 -5.73 10.49
CA THR A 143 -7.13 -5.56 9.03
C THR A 143 -6.31 -4.32 8.67
N LYS A 144 -6.57 -3.16 9.30
CA LYS A 144 -5.78 -1.94 9.03
C LYS A 144 -4.30 -2.13 9.37
N ILE A 145 -4.00 -2.75 10.51
CA ILE A 145 -2.63 -3.04 10.92
C ILE A 145 -1.93 -3.94 9.89
N ALA A 146 -2.61 -5.01 9.44
CA ALA A 146 -2.06 -5.92 8.44
C ALA A 146 -1.81 -5.23 7.09
N LEU A 147 -2.74 -4.38 6.62
CA LEU A 147 -2.57 -3.61 5.39
C LEU A 147 -1.41 -2.62 5.48
N ASN A 148 -1.28 -1.90 6.60
CA ASN A 148 -0.14 -1.02 6.87
C ASN A 148 1.18 -1.79 6.87
N ALA A 149 1.22 -2.98 7.50
CA ALA A 149 2.40 -3.82 7.54
C ALA A 149 2.80 -4.29 6.13
N LEU A 150 1.83 -4.76 5.35
CA LEU A 150 2.05 -5.25 3.99
C LEU A 150 2.61 -4.16 3.06
N SER A 151 1.96 -2.99 3.01
CA SER A 151 2.41 -1.88 2.17
C SER A 151 3.78 -1.35 2.61
N THR A 152 3.98 -1.14 3.92
CA THR A 152 5.22 -0.59 4.46
C THR A 152 6.39 -1.55 4.27
N ALA A 153 6.19 -2.85 4.49
CA ALA A 153 7.22 -3.87 4.24
C ALA A 153 7.59 -3.91 2.75
N ALA A 154 6.60 -3.92 1.85
CA ALA A 154 6.83 -3.90 0.40
C ALA A 154 7.64 -2.66 -0.01
N PHE A 155 7.21 -1.46 0.37
CA PHE A 155 7.92 -0.22 0.01
C PHE A 155 9.28 -0.07 0.69
N SER A 156 9.48 -0.64 1.88
CA SER A 156 10.80 -0.72 2.51
C SER A 156 11.76 -1.55 1.65
N ARG A 157 11.32 -2.72 1.16
CA ARG A 157 12.11 -3.55 0.24
C ARG A 157 12.37 -2.88 -1.11
N LEU A 158 11.48 -1.98 -1.55
CA LEU A 158 11.65 -1.14 -2.74
C LEU A 158 12.52 0.11 -2.49
N GLY A 159 13.19 0.23 -1.34
CA GLY A 159 14.13 1.33 -1.06
C GLY A 159 13.46 2.70 -0.81
N LYS A 160 12.17 2.71 -0.46
CA LYS A 160 11.42 3.94 -0.11
C LYS A 160 11.66 4.41 1.33
N VAL A 161 12.27 3.54 2.15
CA VAL A 161 12.54 3.76 3.57
C VAL A 161 14.04 3.63 3.84
N TYR A 162 14.57 4.39 4.79
CA TYR A 162 15.96 4.29 5.27
C TYR A 162 15.96 4.12 6.80
N GLY A 163 16.30 2.92 7.29
CA GLY A 163 16.10 2.58 8.70
C GLY A 163 14.61 2.71 9.06
N ALA A 164 14.28 3.58 10.02
CA ALA A 164 12.91 3.91 10.39
C ALA A 164 12.40 5.24 9.76
N LEU A 165 13.08 5.75 8.73
CA LEU A 165 12.80 7.07 8.15
C LEU A 165 12.12 6.97 6.78
N MET A 166 11.01 7.70 6.64
CA MET A 166 10.30 7.91 5.37
C MET A 166 11.07 8.92 4.50
N VAL A 167 12.04 8.42 3.75
CA VAL A 167 12.97 9.24 2.94
C VAL A 167 12.49 9.47 1.51
N ASP A 168 11.42 8.81 1.06
CA ASP A 168 10.81 9.08 -0.24
C ASP A 168 9.43 9.74 -0.07
N VAL A 169 9.39 10.78 0.77
CA VAL A 169 8.17 11.54 1.08
C VAL A 169 7.84 12.53 -0.04
N HIS A 170 6.56 12.64 -0.42
CA HIS A 170 6.13 13.66 -1.38
C HIS A 170 5.82 14.99 -0.67
N ALA A 171 6.79 15.91 -0.63
CA ALA A 171 6.70 17.15 0.14
C ALA A 171 5.85 18.27 -0.52
N THR A 172 4.54 18.05 -0.64
CA THR A 172 3.59 18.98 -1.30
C THR A 172 3.12 20.14 -0.42
N ASN A 173 3.24 20.05 0.91
CA ASN A 173 2.76 21.07 1.85
C ASN A 173 3.83 21.47 2.88
N ARG A 174 3.57 22.57 3.60
CA ARG A 174 4.49 23.14 4.61
C ARG A 174 4.97 22.11 5.65
N LYS A 175 4.07 21.24 6.15
CA LYS A 175 4.40 20.19 7.13
C LYS A 175 5.38 19.18 6.54
N LEU A 176 5.13 18.69 5.33
CA LEU A 176 5.97 17.70 4.67
C LEU A 176 7.31 18.30 4.22
N ARG A 177 7.34 19.57 3.78
CA ARG A 177 8.57 20.31 3.49
C ARG A 177 9.44 20.48 4.75
N ALA A 178 8.85 20.82 5.88
CA ALA A 178 9.57 20.89 7.15
C ALA A 178 10.12 19.51 7.58
N ARG A 179 9.37 18.43 7.35
CA ARG A 179 9.84 17.06 7.56
C ARG A 179 11.02 16.71 6.64
N ALA A 180 10.93 17.02 5.36
CA ALA A 180 12.00 16.80 4.39
C ALA A 180 13.30 17.50 4.80
N ARG A 181 13.23 18.76 5.22
CA ARG A 181 14.39 19.51 5.74
C ARG A 181 15.01 18.83 6.96
N ARG A 182 14.20 18.40 7.94
CA ARG A 182 14.71 17.66 9.12
C ARG A 182 15.38 16.35 8.74
N LEU A 183 14.86 15.62 7.75
CA LEU A 183 15.46 14.39 7.26
C LEU A 183 16.83 14.64 6.64
N VAL A 184 16.96 15.65 5.77
CA VAL A 184 18.25 16.01 5.15
C VAL A 184 19.25 16.49 6.20
N CYS A 185 18.85 17.36 7.14
CA CYS A 185 19.72 17.76 8.25
C CYS A 185 20.22 16.55 9.05
N ARG A 186 19.32 15.62 9.40
CA ARG A 186 19.67 14.43 10.18
C ARG A 186 20.59 13.48 9.42
N LEU A 187 20.29 13.21 8.16
CA LEU A 187 21.02 12.20 7.37
C LEU A 187 22.33 12.71 6.80
N ALA A 188 22.41 14.01 6.50
CA ALA A 188 23.60 14.61 5.92
C ALA A 188 24.40 15.48 6.90
N GLN A 189 23.91 15.69 8.13
CA GLN A 189 24.55 16.53 9.15
C GLN A 189 24.83 17.96 8.65
N VAL A 190 23.87 18.54 7.91
CA VAL A 190 23.96 19.91 7.36
C VAL A 190 22.97 20.86 8.02
N GLN A 191 23.30 22.15 8.00
CA GLN A 191 22.44 23.20 8.54
C GLN A 191 21.12 23.35 7.74
N PRO A 192 20.02 23.81 8.38
CA PRO A 192 18.70 23.93 7.75
C PRO A 192 18.69 24.72 6.43
N ALA A 193 19.46 25.81 6.34
CA ALA A 193 19.55 26.62 5.13
C ALA A 193 20.17 25.84 3.96
N ARG A 194 21.24 25.06 4.21
CA ARG A 194 21.86 24.20 3.20
C ARG A 194 20.94 23.07 2.78
N ALA A 195 20.26 22.43 3.74
CA ALA A 195 19.28 21.39 3.44
C ALA A 195 18.15 21.90 2.54
N GLU A 196 17.64 23.10 2.78
CA GLU A 196 16.58 23.70 1.97
C GLU A 196 17.05 24.05 0.56
N ALA A 197 18.25 24.61 0.41
CA ALA A 197 18.84 24.89 -0.90
C ALA A 197 19.00 23.59 -1.73
N LEU A 198 19.51 22.52 -1.11
CA LEU A 198 19.65 21.22 -1.76
C LEU A 198 18.30 20.64 -2.17
N LEU A 199 17.31 20.65 -1.27
CA LEU A 199 15.97 20.15 -1.56
C LEU A 199 15.32 20.90 -2.73
N ARG A 200 15.45 22.22 -2.81
CA ARG A 200 14.93 23.01 -3.94
C ARG A 200 15.59 22.63 -5.27
N ALA A 201 16.88 22.30 -5.26
CA ALA A 201 17.62 21.91 -6.47
C ALA A 201 17.18 20.55 -7.05
N VAL A 202 16.48 19.72 -6.28
CA VAL A 202 16.02 18.37 -6.69
C VAL A 202 14.52 18.18 -6.51
N ASP A 203 13.74 19.27 -6.60
CA ASP A 203 12.28 19.23 -6.47
C ASP A 203 11.80 18.45 -5.22
N TRP A 204 12.39 18.84 -4.09
CA TRP A 204 12.11 18.31 -2.76
C TRP A 204 12.30 16.79 -2.60
N ARG A 205 13.13 16.17 -3.45
CA ARG A 205 13.57 14.79 -3.28
C ARG A 205 14.59 14.66 -2.16
N VAL A 206 14.17 14.09 -1.03
CA VAL A 206 15.03 13.94 0.15
C VAL A 206 16.24 13.06 -0.16
N LYS A 207 16.07 11.93 -0.85
CA LYS A 207 17.17 11.01 -1.17
C LYS A 207 18.25 11.67 -2.02
N ASP A 208 17.85 12.34 -3.09
CA ASP A 208 18.79 13.07 -3.96
C ASP A 208 19.52 14.16 -3.17
N ALA A 209 18.81 14.95 -2.36
CA ALA A 209 19.42 15.99 -1.53
C ALA A 209 20.42 15.44 -0.50
N VAL A 210 20.14 14.28 0.10
CA VAL A 210 21.08 13.60 1.01
C VAL A 210 22.33 13.13 0.26
N VAL A 211 22.17 12.55 -0.94
CA VAL A 211 23.31 12.09 -1.75
C VAL A 211 24.18 13.27 -2.19
N MET A 212 23.57 14.36 -2.67
CA MET A 212 24.29 15.60 -3.01
C MET A 212 25.10 16.12 -1.82
N ALA A 213 24.49 16.14 -0.62
CA ALA A 213 25.16 16.63 0.58
C ALA A 213 26.31 15.73 1.04
N ARG A 214 26.10 14.40 1.04
CA ARG A 214 27.05 13.43 1.56
C ARG A 214 28.24 13.21 0.63
N LEU A 215 28.03 13.28 -0.69
CA LEU A 215 29.04 12.97 -1.69
C LEU A 215 29.60 14.19 -2.42
N GLY A 216 29.05 15.39 -2.17
CA GLY A 216 29.49 16.62 -2.83
C GLY A 216 29.19 16.64 -4.34
N VAL A 217 28.16 15.92 -4.78
CA VAL A 217 27.82 15.77 -6.21
C VAL A 217 26.63 16.65 -6.62
N GLY A 218 26.52 16.93 -7.91
CA GLY A 218 25.38 17.64 -8.49
C GLY A 218 24.10 16.80 -8.61
N PRO A 219 22.94 17.42 -8.91
CA PRO A 219 21.64 16.75 -9.01
C PRO A 219 21.60 15.54 -9.95
N ALA A 220 22.15 15.69 -11.16
CA ALA A 220 22.16 14.63 -12.17
C ALA A 220 22.94 13.39 -11.70
N GLU A 221 24.06 13.62 -11.01
CA GLU A 221 24.90 12.55 -10.50
C GLU A 221 24.26 11.85 -9.30
N ALA A 222 23.62 12.60 -8.41
CA ALA A 222 22.86 12.03 -7.31
C ALA A 222 21.73 11.10 -7.80
N ALA A 223 20.96 11.57 -8.79
CA ALA A 223 19.89 10.78 -9.40
C ALA A 223 20.43 9.52 -10.09
N ARG A 224 21.55 9.63 -10.81
CA ARG A 224 22.21 8.50 -11.48
C ARG A 224 22.65 7.43 -10.48
N ARG A 225 23.32 7.82 -9.39
CA ARG A 225 23.77 6.87 -8.35
C ARG A 225 22.61 6.18 -7.64
N LEU A 226 21.55 6.93 -7.33
CA LEU A 226 20.34 6.35 -6.74
C LEU A 226 19.67 5.37 -7.69
N ALA A 227 19.57 5.69 -8.98
CA ALA A 227 19.00 4.78 -9.97
C ALA A 227 19.82 3.48 -10.09
N ALA A 228 21.15 3.58 -10.12
CA ALA A 228 22.04 2.42 -10.17
C ALA A 228 21.91 1.51 -8.92
N ALA A 229 21.60 2.09 -7.76
CA ALA A 229 21.34 1.37 -6.52
C ALA A 229 19.87 0.89 -6.35
N GLY A 230 19.06 0.90 -7.43
CA GLY A 230 17.63 0.56 -7.34
C GLY A 230 16.85 1.46 -6.37
N GLY A 231 17.29 2.69 -6.20
CA GLY A 231 16.77 3.66 -5.25
C GLY A 231 17.19 3.44 -3.80
N ARG A 232 18.03 2.46 -3.45
CA ARG A 232 18.36 2.21 -2.03
C ARG A 232 19.40 3.20 -1.53
N LEU A 233 18.98 4.14 -0.67
CA LEU A 233 19.85 5.20 -0.17
C LEU A 233 21.10 4.66 0.56
N ARG A 234 20.95 3.57 1.34
CA ARG A 234 22.06 2.93 2.08
C ARG A 234 23.20 2.49 1.17
N GLU A 235 22.89 1.93 0.01
CA GLU A 235 23.90 1.48 -0.95
C GLU A 235 24.70 2.64 -1.56
N VAL A 236 24.21 3.88 -1.49
CA VAL A 236 24.86 5.06 -2.06
C VAL A 236 25.72 5.81 -1.04
N ILE A 237 25.30 5.88 0.22
CA ILE A 237 25.93 6.76 1.24
C ILE A 237 26.69 6.04 2.36
N GLY A 238 26.63 4.70 2.41
CA GLY A 238 27.19 3.87 3.48
C GLY A 238 26.26 3.79 4.68
#